data_AF-A0A7C9HCB3-F1
#
_entry.id   AF-A0A7C9HCB3-F1
#
_cell.length_a   1.000
_cell.length_b   1.000
_cell.length_c   1.000
_cell.angle_alpha   90.00
_cell.angle_beta   90.00
_cell.angle_gamma   90.00
#
_symmetry.space_group_name_H-M   'P 1'
#
loop_
_entity.id
_entity.type
_entity.pdbx_description
1 polymer ?
#
loop_
_entity_poly.entity_id
_entity_poly.type
_entity_poly.pdbx_seq_one_letter_code
_entity_poly.pdbx_strand_id
1 'polypeptide(L)'
;MAGAYVDCGEGVIAGSSEVVALYDAEAEAILVSDSWTGGSVAEISVLVHEMVHHLQKEAGMIFACPAERERLAYRAQDDWLQLFDHDIQSAFGIDPALILVATVCTH
;
A
#
# COMPACT_ATOMS: atom_id res chain seq x y z
N MET A 1 -3.33 -6.06 -26.38
CA MET A 1 -2.73 -4.79 -25.95
C MET A 1 -3.81 -3.99 -25.28
N ALA A 2 -3.87 -4.01 -23.96
CA ALA A 2 -4.74 -3.16 -23.15
C ALA A 2 -3.89 -2.72 -21.96
N GLY A 3 -3.59 -1.42 -21.90
CA GLY A 3 -2.85 -0.81 -20.81
C GLY A 3 -3.77 -0.66 -19.60
N ALA A 4 -3.32 -1.11 -18.44
CA ALA A 4 -3.97 -0.82 -17.18
C ALA A 4 -3.64 0.61 -16.77
N TYR A 5 -4.65 1.45 -16.62
CA TYR A 5 -4.54 2.73 -15.93
C TYR A 5 -4.74 2.48 -14.44
N VAL A 6 -3.87 3.06 -13.62
CA VAL A 6 -4.00 3.11 -12.16
C VAL A 6 -4.72 4.41 -11.85
N ASP A 7 -5.95 4.32 -11.34
CA ASP A 7 -6.71 5.47 -10.86
C ASP A 7 -6.38 5.69 -9.38
N CYS A 8 -5.72 6.80 -9.08
CA CYS A 8 -5.38 7.21 -7.72
C CYS A 8 -6.49 8.11 -7.18
N GLY A 9 -7.61 7.50 -6.79
CA GLY A 9 -8.72 8.17 -6.11
C GLY A 9 -10.00 7.34 -6.21
N GLU A 10 -10.58 6.97 -5.06
CA GLU A 10 -11.77 6.14 -4.91
C GLU A 10 -11.67 4.75 -5.57
N GLY A 11 -11.31 3.77 -4.74
CA GLY A 11 -10.98 2.42 -5.17
C GLY A 11 -12.05 1.78 -6.03
N VAL A 12 -11.66 1.33 -7.22
CA VAL A 12 -11.85 -0.03 -7.73
C VAL A 12 -10.85 -0.24 -8.88
N ILE A 13 -10.01 -1.29 -8.79
CA ILE A 13 -9.32 -1.89 -9.96
C ILE A 13 -9.96 -3.24 -10.27
N ALA A 14 -10.31 -3.43 -11.54
CA ALA A 14 -10.91 -4.65 -12.06
C ALA A 14 -9.88 -5.79 -12.14
N GLY A 15 -10.18 -6.87 -11.41
CA GLY A 15 -9.30 -7.99 -11.09
C GLY A 15 -9.16 -8.01 -9.58
N SER A 16 -9.83 -8.93 -8.88
CA SER A 16 -10.06 -8.88 -7.43
C SER A 16 -8.78 -8.94 -6.59
N SER A 17 -8.01 -7.85 -6.55
CA SER A 17 -7.16 -7.55 -5.40
C SER A 17 -8.13 -7.09 -4.31
N GLU A 18 -8.52 -8.02 -3.44
CA GLU A 18 -9.25 -7.68 -2.23
C GLU A 18 -8.45 -6.61 -1.48
N VAL A 19 -9.06 -5.45 -1.23
CA VAL A 19 -8.45 -4.43 -0.39
C VAL A 19 -8.48 -4.98 1.03
N VAL A 20 -7.32 -5.44 1.51
CA VAL A 20 -7.18 -6.08 2.82
C VAL A 20 -7.02 -5.07 3.96
N ALA A 21 -6.56 -3.86 3.66
CA ALA A 21 -6.54 -2.73 4.59
C ALA A 21 -6.55 -1.37 3.86
N LEU A 22 -6.90 -0.31 4.60
CA LEU A 22 -6.88 1.09 4.16
C LEU A 22 -6.71 2.01 5.39
N TYR A 23 -5.83 3.00 5.30
CA TYR A 23 -5.82 4.14 6.21
C TYR A 23 -6.92 5.16 5.86
N ASP A 24 -7.87 5.36 6.77
CA ASP A 24 -8.88 6.40 6.72
C ASP A 24 -8.39 7.65 7.46
N ALA A 25 -8.15 8.72 6.71
CA ALA A 25 -7.63 9.97 7.26
C ALA A 25 -8.68 10.79 8.02
N GLU A 26 -9.98 10.60 7.76
CA GLU A 26 -11.07 11.29 8.46
C GLU A 26 -11.33 10.62 9.81
N ALA A 27 -11.39 9.29 9.83
CA ALA A 27 -11.55 8.51 11.04
C ALA A 27 -10.24 8.36 11.85
N GLU A 28 -9.10 8.72 11.24
CA GLU A 28 -7.75 8.51 11.78
C GLU A 28 -7.51 7.05 12.18
N ALA A 29 -8.00 6.13 11.37
CA ALA A 29 -8.04 4.71 11.68
C ALA A 29 -7.51 3.87 10.52
N ILE A 30 -6.85 2.76 10.85
CA ILE A 30 -6.56 1.71 9.88
C ILE A 30 -7.76 0.76 9.87
N LEU A 31 -8.44 0.68 8.73
CA LEU A 31 -9.53 -0.24 8.49
C LEU A 31 -8.95 -1.51 7.85
N VAL A 32 -9.38 -2.68 8.32
CA VAL A 32 -9.00 -3.98 7.76
C VAL A 32 -10.24 -4.73 7.31
N SER A 33 -10.10 -5.61 6.32
CA SER A 33 -11.21 -6.45 5.86
C SER A 33 -11.64 -7.46 6.94
N ASP A 34 -12.89 -7.95 6.85
CA ASP A 34 -13.40 -9.00 7.75
C ASP A 34 -12.59 -10.31 7.66
N SER A 35 -11.87 -10.52 6.55
CA SER A 35 -11.00 -11.65 6.29
C SER A 35 -9.61 -11.51 6.92
N TRP A 36 -9.22 -10.32 7.38
CA TRP A 36 -7.90 -10.04 7.94
C TRP A 36 -7.77 -10.66 9.34
N THR A 37 -6.69 -11.42 9.55
CA THR A 37 -6.43 -12.11 10.81
C THR A 37 -5.21 -11.58 11.56
N GLY A 38 -4.30 -10.89 10.85
CA GLY A 38 -3.01 -10.49 11.39
C GLY A 38 -2.12 -11.67 11.77
N GLY A 39 -2.42 -12.86 11.26
CA GLY A 39 -1.76 -14.10 11.63
C GLY A 39 -0.44 -14.33 10.88
N SER A 40 -0.20 -13.62 9.79
CA SER A 40 0.97 -13.77 8.94
C SER A 40 1.86 -12.52 8.90
N VAL A 41 3.16 -12.73 8.63
CA VAL A 41 4.12 -11.63 8.39
C VAL A 41 3.65 -10.73 7.25
N ALA A 42 3.04 -11.31 6.21
CA ALA A 42 2.44 -10.57 5.10
C ALA A 42 1.30 -9.66 5.56
N GLU A 43 0.31 -10.17 6.30
CA GLU A 43 -0.80 -9.35 6.82
C GLU A 43 -0.33 -8.23 7.76
N ILE A 44 0.69 -8.48 8.58
CA ILE A 44 1.28 -7.42 9.43
C ILE A 44 2.03 -6.38 8.59
N SER A 45 2.70 -6.79 7.50
CA SER A 45 3.38 -5.83 6.61
C SER A 45 2.41 -4.81 6.00
N VAL A 46 1.15 -5.20 5.76
CA VAL A 46 0.09 -4.28 5.32
C VAL A 46 -0.21 -3.24 6.41
N LEU A 47 -0.26 -3.61 7.69
CA LEU A 47 -0.41 -2.62 8.76
C LEU A 47 0.77 -1.66 8.85
N VAL A 48 2.00 -2.13 8.56
CA VAL A 48 3.18 -1.26 8.48
C VAL A 48 3.01 -0.23 7.37
N HIS A 49 2.50 -0.64 6.20
CA HIS A 49 2.16 0.27 5.10
C HIS A 49 1.15 1.34 5.54
N GLU A 50 0.02 0.92 6.12
CA GLU A 50 -1.03 1.86 6.54
C GLU A 50 -0.59 2.77 7.70
N MET A 51 0.29 2.29 8.59
CA MET A 51 0.88 3.11 9.65
C MET A 51 1.76 4.23 9.09
N VAL A 52 2.45 4.00 7.97
CA VAL A 52 3.19 5.08 7.29
C VAL A 52 2.24 6.16 6.83
N HIS A 53 1.09 5.81 6.26
CA HIS A 53 0.09 6.82 5.88
C HIS A 53 -0.43 7.62 7.07
N HIS A 54 -0.67 6.96 8.20
CA HIS A 54 -1.01 7.65 9.45
C HIS A 54 0.08 8.65 9.87
N LEU A 55 1.34 8.23 9.92
CA LEU A 55 2.46 9.09 10.31
C LEU A 55 2.69 10.24 9.32
N GLN A 56 2.50 10.01 8.01
CA GLN A 56 2.57 11.05 6.99
C GLN A 56 1.49 12.12 7.22
N LYS A 57 0.26 11.71 7.57
CA LYS A 57 -0.83 12.63 7.92
C LYS A 57 -0.51 13.40 9.20
N GLU A 58 -0.08 12.73 10.26
CA GLU A 58 0.25 13.37 11.55
C GLU A 58 1.41 14.37 11.43
N ALA A 59 2.38 14.08 10.58
CA ALA A 59 3.48 14.98 10.27
C ALA A 59 3.09 16.14 9.34
N GLY A 60 1.85 16.19 8.83
CA GLY A 60 1.38 17.21 7.90
C GLY A 60 2.15 17.21 6.57
N MET A 61 2.60 16.03 6.11
CA MET A 61 3.37 15.92 4.88
C MET A 61 2.53 16.30 3.66
N ILE A 62 3.12 17.05 2.75
CA ILE A 62 2.50 17.47 1.49
C ILE A 62 3.21 16.74 0.36
N PHE A 63 2.42 16.11 -0.51
CA PHE A 63 2.90 15.36 -1.67
C PHE A 63 2.45 16.05 -2.96
N ALA A 64 3.26 15.94 -4.01
CA ALA A 64 2.94 16.48 -5.33
C ALA A 64 1.77 15.73 -5.99
N CYS A 65 1.58 14.46 -5.64
CA CYS A 65 0.48 13.61 -6.13
C CYS A 65 0.22 12.46 -5.14
N PRO A 66 -0.92 11.75 -5.23
CA PRO A 66 -1.19 10.58 -4.39
C PRO A 66 -0.13 9.48 -4.52
N ALA A 67 0.36 9.21 -5.73
CA ALA A 67 1.36 8.16 -5.95
C ALA A 67 2.70 8.42 -5.23
N GLU A 68 3.09 9.68 -5.03
CA GLU A 68 4.32 9.98 -4.28
C GLU A 68 4.21 9.54 -2.82
N ARG A 69 3.02 9.64 -2.22
CA ARG A 69 2.71 9.21 -0.85
C ARG A 69 3.05 7.74 -0.63
N GLU A 70 2.78 6.90 -1.63
CA GLU A 70 2.94 5.44 -1.59
C GLU A 70 4.41 4.99 -1.48
N ARG A 71 5.37 5.81 -1.92
CA ARG A 71 6.80 5.43 -1.97
C ARG A 71 7.36 4.99 -0.63
N LEU A 72 7.05 5.75 0.41
CA LEU A 72 7.57 5.46 1.75
C LEU A 72 6.83 4.28 2.38
N ALA A 73 5.53 4.14 2.07
CA ALA A 73 4.70 3.07 2.60
C ALA A 73 5.14 1.70 2.05
N TYR A 74 5.29 1.57 0.73
CA TYR A 74 5.82 0.35 0.11
C TYR A 74 7.26 0.04 0.53
N ARG A 75 8.10 1.07 0.71
CA ARG A 75 9.46 0.86 1.23
C ARG A 75 9.42 0.28 2.65
N ALA A 76 8.65 0.87 3.55
CA ALA A 76 8.55 0.38 4.92
C ALA A 76 7.96 -1.03 4.99
N GLN A 77 6.99 -1.33 4.11
CA GLN A 77 6.43 -2.67 3.97
C GLN A 77 7.49 -3.68 3.53
N ASP A 78 8.26 -3.38 2.49
CA ASP A 78 9.31 -4.26 2.00
C ASP A 78 10.46 -4.43 3.01
N ASP A 79 10.90 -3.34 3.65
CA ASP A 79 11.89 -3.36 4.71
C ASP A 79 11.44 -4.25 5.90
N TRP A 80 10.15 -4.23 6.23
CA TRP A 80 9.57 -5.13 7.23
C TRP A 80 9.61 -6.59 6.79
N LEU A 81 9.20 -6.89 5.55
CA LEU A 81 9.19 -8.25 5.02
C LEU A 81 10.59 -8.86 4.98
N GLN A 82 11.61 -8.04 4.66
CA GLN A 82 13.01 -8.46 4.63
C GLN A 82 13.54 -8.92 5.99
N LEU A 83 12.93 -8.49 7.11
CA LEU A 83 13.27 -9.02 8.44
C LEU A 83 12.92 -10.51 8.61
N PHE A 84 12.11 -11.06 7.72
CA PHE A 84 11.60 -12.42 7.75
C PHE A 84 11.91 -13.20 6.46
N ASP A 85 12.96 -12.80 5.74
CA ASP A 85 13.39 -13.42 4.46
C ASP A 85 12.30 -13.42 3.37
N HIS A 86 11.42 -12.42 3.40
CA HIS A 86 10.38 -12.15 2.40
C HIS A 86 10.60 -10.80 1.72
N ASP A 87 9.91 -10.60 0.61
CA ASP A 87 9.76 -9.32 -0.10
C ASP A 87 8.30 -9.20 -0.59
N ILE A 88 7.94 -8.03 -1.13
CA ILE A 88 6.58 -7.80 -1.65
C ILE A 88 6.20 -8.86 -2.71
N GLN A 89 7.15 -9.26 -3.57
CA GLN A 89 6.89 -10.20 -4.65
C GLN A 89 6.58 -11.62 -4.13
N SER A 90 7.36 -12.12 -3.19
CA SER A 90 7.20 -13.45 -2.60
C SER A 90 6.01 -13.51 -1.63
N ALA A 91 5.69 -12.41 -0.95
CA ALA A 91 4.56 -12.33 -0.02
C ALA A 91 3.20 -12.18 -0.73
N PHE A 92 3.14 -11.40 -1.81
CA PHE A 92 1.87 -11.02 -2.45
C PHE A 92 1.78 -11.36 -3.94
N GLY A 93 2.87 -11.82 -4.57
CA GLY A 93 2.91 -12.07 -6.02
C GLY A 93 2.91 -10.80 -6.86
N ILE A 94 3.21 -9.63 -6.27
CA ILE A 94 3.22 -8.34 -6.95
C ILE A 94 4.58 -8.12 -7.61
N ASP A 95 4.59 -7.85 -8.91
CA ASP A 95 5.81 -7.49 -9.64
C ASP A 95 6.32 -6.12 -9.16
N PRO A 96 7.61 -5.97 -8.79
CA PRO A 96 8.21 -4.68 -8.42
C PRO A 96 7.99 -3.56 -9.46
N ALA A 97 7.85 -3.89 -10.74
CA ALA A 97 7.51 -2.93 -11.79
C ALA A 97 6.12 -2.30 -11.58
N LEU A 98 5.16 -3.03 -11.00
CA LEU A 98 3.85 -2.49 -10.64
C LEU A 98 3.95 -1.51 -9.47
N ILE A 99 4.82 -1.77 -8.49
CA ILE A 99 5.10 -0.84 -7.40
C ILE A 99 5.71 0.46 -7.94
N LEU A 100 6.61 0.37 -8.92
CA LEU A 100 7.15 1.57 -9.57
C LEU A 100 6.05 2.40 -10.24
N VAL A 101 5.14 1.76 -10.97
CA VAL A 101 4.00 2.46 -11.60
C VAL A 101 3.08 3.09 -10.55
N ALA A 102 2.81 2.37 -9.46
CA ALA A 102 1.96 2.84 -8.36
C ALA A 102 2.56 4.02 -7.57
N THR A 103 3.86 4.28 -7.73
CA THR A 103 4.59 5.27 -6.91
C THR A 103 5.14 6.46 -7.70
N VAL A 104 4.81 6.58 -8.99
CA VAL A 104 5.26 7.68 -9.86
C VAL A 104 4.10 8.62 -10.15
N CYS A 105 4.32 9.93 -10.00
CA CYS A 105 3.35 10.92 -10.44
C CYS A 105 3.26 10.92 -11.97
N THR A 106 2.06 10.68 -12.49
CA THR A 106 1.73 10.89 -13.90
C THR A 106 1.13 12.28 -14.09
N HIS A 107 1.55 12.98 -15.13
CA HIS A 107 1.20 14.38 -15.42
C HIS A 107 -0.26 14.59 -15.82
#